data_AF-A0A0F2S6G2-F1
#
_entry.id   AF-A0A0F2S6G2-F1
#
_cell.length_a   1.000
_cell.length_b   1.000
_cell.length_c   1.000
_cell.angle_alpha   90.00
_cell.angle_beta   90.00
_cell.angle_gamma   90.00
#
_symmetry.space_group_name_H-M   'P 1'
#
loop_
_entity.id
_entity.type
_entity.pdbx_description
1 polymer ?
#
loop_
_entity_poly.entity_id
_entity_poly.type
_entity_poly.pdbx_seq_one_letter_code
_entity_poly.pdbx_strand_id
1 'polypeptide(L)'
;MEVLGWIGLGAAVMLALVLLKERLAGFGAQVPEDYAGQGPQFDLREHLRGAIKCEGVIYGPLGRVASRFTGDFEASWQGNRGVMREHFDYDSGNSQDREWRLELGNDGSIRAEADDLVGPGAGRQLGAAARLCYRIRLPKEAGGHVLSVTDWMYLAPNGVVVNRSQFRKFGIKVAELVAVMRRVEA
;
A
#
# COMPACT_ATOMS: atom_id res chain seq x y z
N MET A 1 -7.14 -14.96 -46.13
CA MET A 1 -5.97 -14.62 -45.28
C MET A 1 -6.05 -13.19 -44.76
N GLU A 2 -6.57 -12.21 -45.52
CA GLU A 2 -6.69 -10.81 -45.07
C GLU A 2 -7.60 -10.58 -43.87
N VAL A 3 -8.78 -11.22 -43.81
CA VAL A 3 -9.73 -11.05 -42.70
C VAL A 3 -9.13 -11.49 -41.35
N LEU A 4 -8.41 -12.62 -41.33
CA LEU A 4 -7.69 -13.08 -40.13
C LEU A 4 -6.57 -12.12 -39.73
N GLY A 5 -5.91 -11.49 -40.69
CA GLY A 5 -4.92 -10.44 -40.45
C GLY A 5 -5.52 -9.20 -39.79
N TRP A 6 -6.67 -8.72 -40.27
CA TRP A 6 -7.37 -7.58 -39.67
C TRP A 6 -7.93 -7.88 -38.28
N ILE A 7 -8.45 -9.09 -38.06
CA ILE A 7 -8.90 -9.54 -36.73
C ILE A 7 -7.71 -9.60 -35.77
N GLY A 8 -6.58 -10.16 -36.20
CA GLY A 8 -5.35 -10.22 -35.39
C GLY A 8 -4.82 -8.83 -35.03
N LEU A 9 -4.78 -7.91 -35.99
CA LEU A 9 -4.38 -6.52 -35.76
C LEU A 9 -5.34 -5.82 -34.78
N GLY A 10 -6.65 -5.97 -34.98
CA GLY A 10 -7.66 -5.41 -34.10
C GLY A 10 -7.52 -5.90 -32.66
N ALA A 11 -7.31 -7.21 -32.47
CA ALA A 11 -7.07 -7.80 -31.15
C ALA A 11 -5.78 -7.26 -30.50
N ALA A 12 -4.70 -7.12 -31.26
CA ALA A 12 -3.44 -6.57 -30.77
C ALA A 12 -3.57 -5.10 -30.35
N VAL A 13 -4.25 -4.28 -31.14
CA VAL A 13 -4.53 -2.87 -30.82
C VAL A 13 -5.37 -2.77 -29.55
N MET A 14 -6.44 -3.58 -29.44
CA MET A 14 -7.27 -3.61 -28.24
C MET A 14 -6.48 -4.02 -27.01
N LEU A 15 -5.63 -5.05 -27.10
CA LEU A 15 -4.77 -5.46 -26.00
C LEU A 15 -3.81 -4.34 -25.59
N ALA A 16 -3.19 -3.66 -26.56
CA ALA A 16 -2.30 -2.53 -26.29
C ALA A 16 -3.04 -1.38 -25.59
N LEU A 17 -4.26 -1.06 -26.01
CA LEU A 17 -5.09 -0.03 -25.38
C LEU A 17 -5.47 -0.41 -23.94
N VAL A 18 -5.82 -1.67 -23.68
CA VAL A 18 -6.13 -2.16 -22.32
C VAL A 18 -4.89 -2.03 -21.42
N LEU A 19 -3.72 -2.46 -21.89
CA LEU A 19 -2.47 -2.35 -21.13
C LEU A 19 -2.07 -0.89 -20.91
N LEU A 20 -2.30 -0.01 -21.89
CA LEU A 20 -2.03 1.41 -21.78
C LEU A 20 -2.95 2.08 -20.75
N LYS A 21 -4.25 1.75 -20.77
CA LYS A 21 -5.21 2.22 -19.76
C LYS A 21 -4.77 1.82 -18.36
N GLU A 22 -4.44 0.55 -18.14
CA GLU A 22 -3.99 0.07 -16.83
C GLU A 22 -2.73 0.81 -16.35
N ARG A 23 -1.84 1.17 -17.27
CA ARG A 23 -0.61 1.91 -16.95
C ARG A 23 -0.84 3.40 -16.67
N LEU A 24 -1.77 4.05 -17.38
CA LEU A 24 -1.95 5.52 -17.34
C LEU A 24 -3.11 5.98 -16.46
N ALA A 25 -4.10 5.14 -16.20
CA ALA A 25 -5.32 5.50 -15.47
C ALA A 25 -5.67 4.49 -14.36
N GLY A 26 -4.81 3.50 -14.13
CA GLY A 26 -4.99 2.51 -13.06
C GLY A 26 -4.53 3.02 -11.70
N PHE A 27 -4.71 2.18 -10.68
CA PHE A 27 -4.27 2.47 -9.29
C PHE A 27 -2.77 2.83 -9.20
N GLY A 28 -1.93 2.15 -9.99
CA GLY A 28 -0.49 2.42 -10.02
C GLY A 28 -0.09 3.72 -10.73
N ALA A 29 -1.01 4.37 -11.44
CA ALA A 29 -0.76 5.64 -12.13
C ALA A 29 -0.86 6.85 -11.21
N GLN A 30 -1.48 6.71 -10.03
CA GLN A 30 -1.62 7.78 -9.06
C GLN A 30 -0.25 8.34 -8.62
N VAL A 31 -0.20 9.66 -8.46
CA VAL A 31 0.96 10.37 -7.94
C VAL A 31 0.56 11.26 -6.75
N PRO A 32 1.45 11.52 -5.77
CA PRO A 32 1.13 12.36 -4.61
C PRO A 32 0.54 13.72 -4.98
N GLU A 33 0.95 14.26 -6.12
CA GLU A 33 0.51 15.54 -6.66
C GLU A 33 -1.00 15.57 -7.01
N ASP A 34 -1.62 14.42 -7.29
CA ASP A 34 -3.07 14.31 -7.51
C ASP A 34 -3.88 14.75 -6.28
N TYR A 35 -3.26 14.67 -5.10
CA TYR A 35 -3.86 14.99 -3.80
C TYR A 35 -3.36 16.32 -3.24
N ALA A 36 -2.50 17.04 -3.96
CA ALA A 36 -2.01 18.35 -3.55
C ALA A 36 -3.18 19.34 -3.38
N GLY A 37 -3.14 20.14 -2.31
CA GLY A 37 -4.19 21.11 -2.00
C GLY A 37 -5.49 20.52 -1.44
N GLN A 38 -5.61 19.20 -1.32
CA GLN A 38 -6.69 18.54 -0.60
C GLN A 38 -6.37 18.51 0.89
N GLY A 39 -7.35 18.84 1.73
CA GLY A 39 -7.23 18.86 3.18
C GLY A 39 -8.22 17.88 3.85
N PRO A 40 -7.98 17.48 5.11
CA PRO A 40 -6.84 17.86 5.97
C PRO A 40 -5.49 17.31 5.48
N GLN A 41 -4.39 17.98 5.85
CA GLN A 41 -3.05 17.52 5.49
C GLN A 41 -2.71 16.25 6.27
N PHE A 42 -2.28 15.22 5.55
CA PHE A 42 -1.80 13.99 6.16
C PHE A 42 -0.33 14.12 6.56
N ASP A 43 -0.11 14.20 7.87
CA ASP A 43 1.22 14.12 8.48
C ASP A 43 1.39 12.78 9.21
N LEU A 44 2.32 11.95 8.75
CA LEU A 44 2.62 10.65 9.35
C LEU A 44 2.95 10.76 10.85
N ARG A 45 3.60 11.84 11.29
CA ARG A 45 4.03 12.04 12.69
C ARG A 45 2.86 12.27 13.64
N GLU A 46 1.76 12.79 13.12
CA GLU A 46 0.56 13.12 13.90
C GLU A 46 -0.47 12.00 13.82
N HIS A 47 -0.67 11.46 12.62
CA HIS A 47 -1.74 10.50 12.35
C HIS A 47 -1.33 9.06 12.59
N LEU A 48 -0.04 8.72 12.45
CA LEU A 48 0.52 7.42 12.84
C LEU A 48 1.29 7.56 14.15
N ARG A 49 0.60 7.94 15.23
CA ARG A 49 1.22 8.11 16.56
C ARG A 49 0.34 7.56 17.69
N GLY A 50 1.00 6.89 18.63
CA GLY A 50 0.40 6.19 19.76
C GLY A 50 -0.23 4.87 19.35
N ALA A 51 -1.19 4.42 20.15
CA ALA A 51 -1.99 3.24 19.89
C ALA A 51 -2.94 3.46 18.70
N ILE A 52 -2.94 2.51 17.76
CA ILE A 52 -3.76 2.53 16.55
C ILE A 52 -4.40 1.16 16.40
N LYS A 53 -5.72 1.13 16.21
CA LYS A 53 -6.44 -0.07 15.77
C LYS A 53 -6.50 -0.09 14.24
N CYS A 54 -6.15 -1.24 13.68
CA CYS A 54 -6.20 -1.50 12.25
C CYS A 54 -7.16 -2.66 11.97
N GLU A 55 -7.96 -2.55 10.94
CA GLU A 55 -8.85 -3.63 10.50
C GLU A 55 -8.86 -3.64 8.98
N GLY A 56 -8.80 -4.83 8.39
CA GLY A 56 -8.68 -4.90 6.94
C GLY A 56 -8.99 -6.23 6.31
N VAL A 57 -8.95 -6.20 4.99
CA VAL A 57 -9.26 -7.32 4.11
C VAL A 57 -8.18 -7.42 3.05
N ILE A 58 -7.71 -8.65 2.82
CA ILE A 58 -6.79 -8.99 1.74
C ILE A 58 -7.60 -9.69 0.65
N TYR A 59 -7.51 -9.17 -0.56
CA TYR A 59 -8.08 -9.72 -1.78
C TYR A 59 -7.02 -10.48 -2.56
N GLY A 60 -7.38 -11.66 -3.06
CA GLY A 60 -6.54 -12.44 -3.96
C GLY A 60 -6.49 -11.88 -5.40
N PRO A 61 -5.78 -12.55 -6.31
CA PRO A 61 -5.55 -12.08 -7.68
C PRO A 61 -6.84 -11.93 -8.51
N LEU A 62 -7.88 -12.69 -8.16
CA LEU A 62 -9.19 -12.67 -8.82
C LEU A 62 -10.19 -11.73 -8.11
N GLY A 63 -9.74 -10.91 -7.16
CA GLY A 63 -10.58 -9.92 -6.47
C GLY A 63 -11.51 -10.50 -5.39
N ARG A 64 -11.43 -11.81 -5.10
CA ARG A 64 -12.15 -12.43 -3.97
C ARG A 64 -11.39 -12.17 -2.68
N VAL A 65 -12.12 -12.06 -1.57
CA VAL A 65 -11.53 -12.01 -0.23
C VAL A 65 -10.75 -13.29 0.02
N ALA A 66 -9.47 -13.15 0.36
CA ALA A 66 -8.57 -14.24 0.69
C ALA A 66 -8.36 -14.36 2.21
N SER A 67 -8.32 -13.23 2.93
CA SER A 67 -8.23 -13.20 4.39
C SER A 67 -8.74 -11.87 4.94
N ARG A 68 -9.12 -11.85 6.21
CA ARG A 68 -9.47 -10.65 6.98
C ARG A 68 -8.57 -10.60 8.22
N PHE A 69 -8.27 -9.40 8.68
CA PHE A 69 -7.40 -9.23 9.83
C PHE A 69 -7.82 -8.06 10.72
N THR A 70 -7.43 -8.16 11.97
CA THR A 70 -7.34 -7.03 12.91
C THR A 70 -5.87 -6.79 13.23
N GLY A 71 -5.55 -5.60 13.70
CA GLY A 71 -4.20 -5.26 14.08
C GLY A 71 -4.14 -4.21 15.17
N ASP A 72 -3.16 -4.41 16.05
CA ASP A 72 -2.86 -3.55 17.18
C ASP A 72 -1.48 -2.95 16.97
N PHE A 73 -1.46 -1.65 16.68
CA PHE A 73 -0.23 -0.96 16.34
C PHE A 73 0.14 0.04 17.43
N GLU A 74 1.43 0.22 17.64
CA GLU A 74 2.00 1.25 18.50
C GLU A 74 3.06 2.01 17.71
N ALA A 75 2.82 3.30 17.50
CA ALA A 75 3.69 4.15 16.70
C ALA A 75 4.30 5.28 17.54
N SER A 76 5.63 5.38 17.53
CA SER A 76 6.39 6.39 18.25
C SER A 76 7.24 7.20 17.28
N TRP A 77 7.33 8.52 17.53
CA TRP A 77 8.13 9.43 16.70
C TRP A 77 9.10 10.23 17.56
N GLN A 78 10.34 10.35 17.08
CA GLN A 78 11.38 11.22 17.62
C GLN A 78 11.84 12.16 16.50
N GLY A 79 11.32 13.40 16.52
CA GLY A 79 11.54 14.35 15.43
C GLY A 79 10.96 13.84 14.12
N ASN A 80 11.83 13.50 13.17
CA ASN A 80 11.45 13.01 11.84
C ASN A 80 11.61 11.50 11.66
N ARG A 81 12.03 10.77 12.71
CA ARG A 81 12.16 9.30 12.69
C ARG A 81 11.02 8.68 13.48
N GLY A 82 10.36 7.70 12.88
CA GLY A 82 9.24 6.96 13.46
C GLY A 82 9.53 5.47 13.54
N VAL A 83 9.07 4.83 14.60
CA VAL A 83 9.01 3.37 14.72
C VAL A 83 7.57 2.98 14.95
N MET A 84 7.02 2.15 14.08
CA MET A 84 5.66 1.61 14.19
C MET A 84 5.73 0.10 14.30
N ARG A 85 5.31 -0.41 15.45
CA ARG A 85 5.17 -1.85 15.69
C ARG A 85 3.73 -2.24 15.41
N GLU A 86 3.56 -3.29 14.65
CA GLU A 86 2.28 -3.78 14.18
C GLU A 86 2.14 -5.24 14.60
N HIS A 87 1.13 -5.55 15.41
CA HIS A 87 0.68 -6.92 15.63
C HIS A 87 -0.57 -7.18 14.80
N PHE A 88 -0.57 -8.24 14.01
CA PHE A 88 -1.70 -8.63 13.16
C PHE A 88 -2.27 -9.97 13.61
N ASP A 89 -3.60 -10.06 13.68
CA ASP A 89 -4.35 -11.29 13.86
C ASP A 89 -5.21 -11.56 12.63
N TYR A 90 -5.01 -12.72 12.01
CA TYR A 90 -5.74 -13.12 10.81
C TYR A 90 -6.91 -14.04 11.14
N ASP A 91 -7.94 -14.01 10.31
CA ASP A 91 -9.11 -14.90 10.45
C ASP A 91 -8.81 -16.40 10.27
N SER A 92 -7.61 -16.73 9.79
CA SER A 92 -7.06 -18.09 9.79
C SER A 92 -6.56 -18.57 11.15
N GLY A 93 -6.45 -17.69 12.15
CA GLY A 93 -5.84 -17.97 13.46
C GLY A 93 -4.33 -17.76 13.52
N ASN A 94 -3.71 -17.39 12.40
CA ASN A 94 -2.30 -16.97 12.38
C ASN A 94 -2.15 -15.54 12.92
N SER A 95 -1.00 -15.23 13.50
CA SER A 95 -0.60 -13.86 13.84
C SER A 95 0.75 -13.50 13.22
N GLN A 96 0.99 -12.21 13.07
CA GLN A 96 2.24 -11.69 12.54
C GLN A 96 2.63 -10.38 13.23
N ASP A 97 3.88 -10.30 13.68
CA ASP A 97 4.49 -9.05 14.12
C ASP A 97 5.30 -8.42 12.99
N ARG A 98 5.24 -7.10 12.89
CA ARG A 98 6.03 -6.32 11.94
C ARG A 98 6.46 -5.00 12.58
N GLU A 99 7.68 -4.57 12.28
CA GLU A 99 8.18 -3.28 12.73
C GLU A 99 8.63 -2.46 11.53
N TRP A 100 8.00 -1.30 11.35
CA TRP A 100 8.41 -0.28 10.41
C TRP A 100 9.29 0.75 11.08
N ARG A 101 10.36 1.13 10.38
CA ARG A 101 11.24 2.25 10.71
C ARG A 101 11.11 3.28 9.59
N LEU A 102 10.50 4.42 9.89
CA LEU A 102 10.16 5.47 8.95
C LEU A 102 11.04 6.69 9.19
N GLU A 103 11.47 7.34 8.11
CA GLU A 103 12.15 8.64 8.16
C GLU A 103 11.46 9.60 7.20
N LEU A 104 11.06 10.76 7.72
CA LEU A 104 10.36 11.79 6.98
C LEU A 104 11.30 12.96 6.64
N GLY A 105 11.38 13.31 5.36
CA GLY A 105 12.07 14.49 4.88
C GLY A 105 11.19 15.74 4.98
N ASN A 106 11.82 16.91 5.07
CA ASN A 106 11.11 18.20 5.14
C ASN A 106 10.30 18.52 3.87
N ASP A 107 10.62 17.87 2.75
CA ASP A 107 9.94 17.97 1.45
C ASP A 107 8.76 16.97 1.30
N GLY A 108 8.45 16.25 2.38
CA GLY A 108 7.46 15.19 2.43
C GLY A 108 7.97 13.84 1.94
N SER A 109 9.24 13.70 1.54
CA SER A 109 9.82 12.41 1.16
C SER A 109 9.80 11.43 2.33
N ILE A 110 9.55 10.16 2.06
CA ILE A 110 9.51 9.11 3.08
C ILE A 110 10.51 8.02 2.71
N ARG A 111 11.34 7.63 3.67
CA ARG A 111 12.13 6.40 3.61
C ARG A 111 11.57 5.40 4.60
N ALA A 112 11.38 4.17 4.17
CA ALA A 112 10.78 3.11 4.98
C ALA A 112 11.69 1.88 5.04
N GLU A 113 11.89 1.33 6.22
CA GLU A 113 12.70 0.13 6.43
C GLU A 113 11.94 -0.83 7.34
N ALA A 114 12.09 -2.13 7.08
CA ALA A 114 11.54 -3.21 7.89
C ALA A 114 12.33 -4.49 7.57
N ASP A 115 12.28 -5.48 8.44
CA ASP A 115 13.16 -6.66 8.36
C ASP A 115 12.80 -7.58 7.18
N ASP A 116 11.55 -7.52 6.74
CA ASP A 116 11.03 -8.27 5.60
C ASP A 116 11.20 -7.54 4.25
N LEU A 117 11.76 -6.34 4.24
CA LEU A 117 11.99 -5.57 3.02
C LEU A 117 13.28 -5.99 2.30
N VAL A 118 13.23 -5.93 0.97
CA VAL A 118 14.40 -6.12 0.10
C VAL A 118 14.94 -4.75 -0.33
N GLY A 119 15.68 -4.13 0.60
CA GLY A 119 16.16 -2.75 0.50
C GLY A 119 15.14 -1.73 1.04
N PRO A 120 15.52 -0.45 1.18
CA PRO A 120 14.61 0.56 1.70
C PRO A 120 13.45 0.81 0.74
N GLY A 121 12.26 0.98 1.31
CA GLY A 121 11.11 1.60 0.65
C GLY A 121 11.30 3.10 0.51
N ALA A 122 10.64 3.67 -0.50
CA ALA A 122 10.63 5.10 -0.77
C ALA A 122 9.21 5.58 -0.99
N GLY A 123 8.94 6.83 -0.63
CA GLY A 123 7.59 7.37 -0.70
C GLY A 123 7.54 8.87 -0.55
N ARG A 124 6.32 9.39 -0.47
CA ARG A 124 6.05 10.81 -0.25
C ARG A 124 4.69 11.00 0.40
N GLN A 125 4.59 11.89 1.38
CA GLN A 125 3.32 12.47 1.84
C GLN A 125 3.09 13.82 1.15
N LEU A 126 1.88 14.04 0.66
CA LEU A 126 1.46 15.31 0.06
C LEU A 126 -0.06 15.45 0.14
N GLY A 127 -0.53 16.62 0.59
CA GLY A 127 -1.96 16.86 0.79
C GLY A 127 -2.58 15.85 1.76
N ALA A 128 -3.73 15.30 1.42
CA ALA A 128 -4.45 14.31 2.24
C ALA A 128 -3.96 12.86 2.05
N ALA A 129 -2.80 12.63 1.43
CA ALA A 129 -2.34 11.28 1.10
C ALA A 129 -0.83 11.07 1.32
N ALA A 130 -0.45 9.81 1.52
CA ALA A 130 0.93 9.37 1.45
C ALA A 130 1.04 8.08 0.64
N ARG A 131 2.11 7.99 -0.15
CA ARG A 131 2.44 6.81 -0.93
C ARG A 131 3.75 6.22 -0.46
N LEU A 132 3.79 4.90 -0.27
CA LEU A 132 5.00 4.11 -0.09
C LEU A 132 5.15 3.11 -1.23
N CYS A 133 6.38 2.94 -1.70
CA CYS A 133 6.76 1.95 -2.70
C CYS A 133 7.94 1.14 -2.15
N TYR A 134 7.76 -0.17 -2.03
CA TYR A 134 8.76 -1.05 -1.44
C TYR A 134 8.68 -2.46 -2.04
N ARG A 135 9.67 -3.29 -1.71
CA ARG A 135 9.66 -4.71 -2.04
C ARG A 135 9.68 -5.53 -0.76
N ILE A 136 8.70 -6.39 -0.58
CA ILE A 136 8.55 -7.26 0.58
C ILE A 136 8.87 -8.69 0.19
N ARG A 137 9.59 -9.41 1.05
CA ARG A 137 9.76 -10.86 0.96
C ARG A 137 8.75 -11.53 1.88
N LEU A 138 7.86 -12.32 1.29
CA LEU A 138 6.90 -13.10 2.07
C LEU A 138 7.61 -14.15 2.94
N PRO A 139 6.99 -14.56 4.06
CA PRO A 139 7.46 -15.70 4.85
C PRO A 139 7.62 -16.97 4.00
N LYS A 140 8.45 -17.92 4.46
CA LYS A 140 8.75 -19.15 3.70
C LYS A 140 7.52 -20.01 3.49
N GLU A 141 6.62 -20.02 4.47
CA GLU A 141 5.35 -20.72 4.50
C GLU A 141 4.41 -20.19 3.39
N ALA A 142 4.57 -18.92 3.03
CA ALA A 142 3.87 -18.25 1.92
C ALA A 142 4.69 -18.25 0.61
N GLY A 143 5.72 -19.10 0.50
CA GLY A 143 6.51 -19.32 -0.71
C GLY A 143 7.75 -18.43 -0.87
N GLY A 144 8.08 -17.58 0.10
CA GLY A 144 9.33 -16.78 0.07
C GLY A 144 9.42 -15.76 -1.07
N HIS A 145 8.30 -15.47 -1.72
CA HIS A 145 8.27 -14.63 -2.91
C HIS A 145 8.57 -13.17 -2.57
N VAL A 146 9.27 -12.49 -3.48
CA VAL A 146 9.46 -11.04 -3.42
C VAL A 146 8.36 -10.37 -4.23
N LEU A 147 7.59 -9.50 -3.58
CA LEU A 147 6.52 -8.74 -4.19
C LEU A 147 6.86 -7.25 -4.17
N SER A 148 6.51 -6.55 -5.25
CA SER A 148 6.54 -5.09 -5.29
C SER A 148 5.21 -4.57 -4.76
N VAL A 149 5.27 -3.60 -3.84
CA VAL A 149 4.08 -3.02 -3.21
C VAL A 149 4.01 -1.55 -3.53
N THR A 150 2.84 -1.12 -4.01
CA THR A 150 2.43 0.29 -4.02
C THR A 150 1.35 0.44 -2.96
N ASP A 151 1.69 1.18 -1.91
CA ASP A 151 0.86 1.39 -0.75
C ASP A 151 0.44 2.84 -0.67
N TRP A 152 -0.86 3.06 -0.54
CA TRP A 152 -1.45 4.38 -0.40
C TRP A 152 -2.21 4.47 0.92
N MET A 153 -1.96 5.55 1.62
CA MET A 153 -2.69 5.96 2.81
C MET A 153 -3.40 7.27 2.50
N TYR A 154 -4.70 7.32 2.74
CA TYR A 154 -5.54 8.49 2.53
C TYR A 154 -6.15 8.91 3.86
N LEU A 155 -5.99 10.17 4.23
CA LEU A 155 -6.61 10.73 5.41
C LEU A 155 -8.05 11.13 5.10
N ALA A 156 -9.00 10.46 5.74
CA ALA A 156 -10.41 10.81 5.65
C ALA A 156 -10.71 12.08 6.46
N PRO A 157 -11.78 12.84 6.14
CA PRO A 157 -12.12 14.08 6.84
C PRO A 157 -12.34 13.94 8.36
N ASN A 158 -12.63 12.73 8.83
CA ASN A 158 -12.83 12.40 10.25
C ASN A 158 -11.54 11.93 10.96
N GLY A 159 -10.37 12.04 10.32
CA GLY A 159 -9.08 11.64 10.89
C GLY A 159 -8.74 10.15 10.76
N VAL A 160 -9.63 9.34 10.18
CA VAL A 160 -9.35 7.91 9.91
C VAL A 160 -8.43 7.79 8.70
N VAL A 161 -7.41 6.94 8.78
CA VAL A 161 -6.54 6.66 7.64
C VAL A 161 -7.05 5.42 6.91
N VAL A 162 -7.40 5.59 5.64
CA VAL A 162 -7.76 4.48 4.75
C VAL A 162 -6.51 4.04 4.01
N ASN A 163 -6.09 2.81 4.24
CA ASN A 163 -4.97 2.19 3.57
C ASN A 163 -5.46 1.32 2.41
N ARG A 164 -4.82 1.47 1.25
CA ARG A 164 -5.00 0.59 0.09
C ARG A 164 -3.65 0.26 -0.51
N SER A 165 -3.36 -1.02 -0.60
CA SER A 165 -2.09 -1.57 -1.07
C SER A 165 -2.30 -2.51 -2.23
N GLN A 166 -1.48 -2.41 -3.29
CA GLN A 166 -1.43 -3.40 -4.37
C GLN A 166 -0.08 -4.11 -4.39
N PHE A 167 -0.13 -5.45 -4.35
CA PHE A 167 1.03 -6.33 -4.41
C PHE A 167 1.16 -6.89 -5.82
N ARG A 168 2.36 -6.80 -6.39
CA ARG A 168 2.66 -7.25 -7.75
C ARG A 168 3.85 -8.20 -7.78
N LYS A 169 3.72 -9.26 -8.58
CA LYS A 169 4.82 -10.16 -8.95
C LYS A 169 5.03 -10.03 -10.46
N PHE A 170 6.24 -9.66 -10.88
CA PHE A 170 6.56 -9.41 -12.28
C PHE A 170 5.58 -8.46 -13.00
N GLY A 171 5.09 -7.43 -12.29
CA GLY A 171 4.13 -6.45 -12.81
C GLY A 171 2.66 -6.88 -12.77
N ILE A 172 2.37 -8.16 -12.52
CA ILE A 172 1.01 -8.69 -12.42
C ILE A 172 0.50 -8.51 -10.99
N LYS A 173 -0.70 -7.95 -10.81
CA LYS A 173 -1.34 -7.82 -9.49
C LYS A 173 -1.70 -9.20 -8.95
N VAL A 174 -1.17 -9.53 -7.78
CA VAL A 174 -1.38 -10.83 -7.12
C VAL A 174 -2.18 -10.72 -5.83
N ALA A 175 -2.17 -9.55 -5.19
CA ALA A 175 -3.02 -9.27 -4.04
C ALA A 175 -3.33 -7.77 -3.94
N GLU A 176 -4.40 -7.46 -3.23
CA GLU A 176 -4.77 -6.11 -2.84
C GLU A 176 -5.15 -6.12 -1.36
N LEU A 177 -4.72 -5.14 -0.59
CA LEU A 177 -5.10 -4.96 0.80
C LEU A 177 -5.88 -3.66 0.93
N VAL A 178 -6.97 -3.69 1.68
CA VAL A 178 -7.71 -2.51 2.11
C VAL A 178 -7.82 -2.57 3.62
N ALA A 179 -7.41 -1.53 4.31
CA ALA A 179 -7.52 -1.44 5.75
C ALA A 179 -7.90 -0.04 6.20
N VAL A 180 -8.44 0.05 7.40
CA VAL A 180 -8.71 1.31 8.09
C VAL A 180 -7.90 1.36 9.37
N MET A 181 -7.22 2.47 9.58
CA MET A 181 -6.42 2.73 10.78
C MET A 181 -7.06 3.87 11.56
N ARG A 182 -7.32 3.61 12.84
CA ARG A 182 -7.97 4.54 13.76
C ARG A 182 -7.11 4.67 15.01
N ARG A 183 -6.72 5.89 15.35
CA ARG A 183 -6.05 6.16 16.63
C ARG A 183 -7.01 5.83 17.77
N VAL A 184 -6.49 5.20 18.81
CA VAL A 184 -7.21 4.99 20.06
C VAL A 184 -6.99 6.23 20.91
N GLU A 185 -8.06 6.95 21.23
CA GLU A 185 -8.00 8.01 22.22
C GLU A 185 -7.69 7.39 23.59
N ALA A 186 -6.74 7.99 24.30
CA ALA A 186 -6.31 7.57 25.62
C ALA A 186 -7.31 7.99 26.70
#